data_AF-A0A933RT22-F1
#
_entry.id   AF-A0A933RT22-F1
#
_cell.length_a   1.000
_cell.length_b   1.000
_cell.length_c   1.000
_cell.angle_alpha   90.00
_cell.angle_beta   90.00
_cell.angle_gamma   90.00
#
_symmetry.space_group_name_H-M   'P 1'
#
loop_
_entity.id
_entity.type
_entity.pdbx_description
1 polymer ?
#
loop_
_entity_poly.entity_id
_entity_poly.type
_entity_poly.pdbx_seq_one_letter_code
_entity_poly.pdbx_strand_id
1 'polypeptide(L)'
;MLKYVAALLAAAGLLSAPVGARAETLDLATMSCKQFIDSGPDSINMVLIWLDGWYKGDSDDAIIDTEVFVGNAKKFGAYCGANPSVSIVTAAEKILGK
;
A
#
# COMPACT_ATOMS: atom_id res chain seq x y z
N MET A 1 -18.83 48.89 12.43
CA MET A 1 -18.59 47.57 13.07
C MET A 1 -18.90 46.42 12.11
N LEU A 2 -20.10 46.33 11.52
CA LEU A 2 -20.52 45.20 10.66
C LEU A 2 -19.74 45.07 9.32
N LYS A 3 -19.25 46.19 8.77
CA LYS A 3 -18.46 46.21 7.51
C LYS A 3 -17.07 45.56 7.62
N TYR A 4 -16.47 45.55 8.82
CA TYR A 4 -15.14 44.97 9.03
C TYR A 4 -15.18 43.46 9.31
N VAL A 5 -16.33 42.96 9.80
CA VAL A 5 -16.55 41.52 10.03
C VAL A 5 -16.60 40.75 8.71
N ALA A 6 -17.20 41.33 7.67
CA ALA A 6 -17.27 40.72 6.34
C ALA A 6 -15.88 40.59 5.67
N ALA A 7 -14.97 41.53 5.93
CA ALA A 7 -13.61 41.51 5.38
C ALA A 7 -12.71 40.46 6.07
N LEU A 8 -12.95 40.19 7.36
CA LEU A 8 -12.18 39.18 8.12
C LEU A 8 -12.61 37.73 7.80
N LEU A 9 -13.86 37.52 7.41
CA LEU A 9 -14.36 36.19 7.03
C LEU A 9 -13.86 35.71 5.65
N ALA A 10 -13.45 36.63 4.77
CA ALA A 10 -12.93 36.28 3.45
C ALA A 10 -11.48 35.74 3.47
N ALA A 11 -10.72 35.98 4.54
CA ALA A 11 -9.33 35.56 4.65
C ALA A 11 -9.15 34.12 5.19
N ALA A 12 -10.19 33.52 5.78
CA ALA A 12 -10.11 32.19 6.40
C ALA A 12 -10.23 31.01 5.41
N GLY A 13 -10.65 31.25 4.17
CA GLY A 13 -10.91 30.20 3.18
C GLY A 13 -9.70 29.71 2.38
N LEU A 14 -8.53 30.33 2.54
CA LEU A 14 -7.35 30.10 1.68
C LEU A 14 -6.32 29.09 2.23
N LEU A 15 -6.57 28.48 3.40
CA LEU A 15 -5.63 27.53 4.02
C LEU A 15 -5.96 26.05 3.80
N SER A 16 -7.09 25.73 3.14
CA SER A 16 -7.34 24.37 2.66
C SER A 16 -6.57 24.15 1.36
N ALA A 17 -5.25 23.93 1.48
CA ALA A 17 -4.49 23.32 0.40
C ALA A 17 -5.18 21.99 0.07
N PRO A 18 -5.50 21.70 -1.21
CA PRO A 18 -5.99 20.38 -1.55
C PRO A 18 -4.87 19.43 -1.16
N VAL A 19 -5.17 18.49 -0.28
CA VAL A 19 -4.35 17.27 -0.13
C VAL A 19 -4.51 16.57 -1.46
N GLY A 20 -3.68 16.95 -2.44
CA GLY A 20 -3.74 16.39 -3.77
C GLY A 20 -3.60 14.89 -3.61
N ALA A 21 -4.60 14.14 -4.07
CA ALA A 21 -4.50 12.70 -4.19
C ALA A 21 -3.24 12.43 -5.01
N ARG A 22 -2.16 12.02 -4.34
CA ARG A 22 -0.93 11.63 -5.01
C ARG A 22 -1.28 10.32 -5.69
N ALA A 23 -1.46 10.35 -7.01
CA ALA A 23 -1.46 9.14 -7.80
C ALA A 23 -0.02 8.60 -7.77
N GLU A 24 0.31 7.82 -6.75
CA GLU A 24 1.61 7.20 -6.60
C GLU A 24 1.62 5.88 -7.36
N THR A 25 2.56 5.73 -8.28
CA THR A 25 2.82 4.45 -8.94
C THR A 25 3.67 3.59 -8.02
N LEU A 26 3.18 2.40 -7.67
CA LEU A 26 3.96 1.40 -6.95
C LEU A 26 4.70 0.52 -7.96
N ASP A 27 6.01 0.72 -8.11
CA ASP A 27 6.87 -0.19 -8.88
C ASP A 27 7.26 -1.39 -8.01
N LEU A 28 6.45 -2.45 -8.10
CA LEU A 28 6.63 -3.67 -7.33
C LEU A 28 7.86 -4.48 -7.76
N ALA A 29 8.36 -4.28 -8.99
CA ALA A 29 9.55 -4.97 -9.47
C ALA A 29 10.82 -4.51 -8.75
N THR A 30 10.85 -3.25 -8.29
CA THR A 30 12.02 -2.66 -7.63
C THR A 30 11.80 -2.36 -6.14
N MET A 31 10.56 -2.45 -5.64
CA MET A 31 10.25 -2.23 -4.24
C MET A 31 11.01 -3.21 -3.33
N SER A 32 11.71 -2.67 -2.35
CA SER A 32 12.35 -3.43 -1.26
C SER A 32 11.36 -3.76 -0.14
N CYS A 33 11.66 -4.79 0.64
CA CYS A 33 10.93 -5.15 1.84
C CYS A 33 10.86 -3.98 2.84
N LYS A 34 11.91 -3.16 2.98
CA LYS A 34 11.87 -1.96 3.82
C LYS A 34 10.84 -0.96 3.32
N GLN A 35 10.84 -0.66 2.03
CA GLN A 35 9.87 0.26 1.44
C GLN A 35 8.44 -0.26 1.61
N PHE A 36 8.22 -1.56 1.45
CA PHE A 36 6.92 -2.18 1.71
C PHE A 36 6.45 -1.99 3.16
N ILE A 37 7.30 -2.31 4.15
CA ILE A 37 6.95 -2.16 5.57
C ILE A 37 6.68 -0.69 5.94
N ASP A 38 7.44 0.24 5.36
CA ASP A 38 7.30 1.67 5.63
C ASP A 38 6.17 2.35 4.81
N SER A 39 5.55 1.63 3.85
CA SER A 39 4.60 2.22 2.89
C SER A 39 3.22 2.58 3.47
N GLY A 40 2.95 2.16 4.72
CA GLY A 40 1.68 2.39 5.39
C GLY A 40 0.61 1.35 5.05
N PRO A 41 -0.49 1.33 5.81
CA PRO A 41 -1.47 0.24 5.79
C PRO A 41 -2.16 0.06 4.43
N ASP A 42 -2.49 1.16 3.75
CA ASP A 42 -3.19 1.09 2.45
C ASP A 42 -2.30 0.48 1.37
N SER A 43 -1.06 0.96 1.26
CA SER A 43 -0.05 0.42 0.34
C SER A 43 0.27 -1.04 0.66
N ILE A 44 0.42 -1.39 1.94
CA ILE A 44 0.62 -2.78 2.37
C ILE A 44 -0.53 -3.66 1.88
N ASN A 45 -1.78 -3.24 2.11
CA ASN A 45 -2.95 -4.03 1.69
C ASN A 45 -3.01 -4.17 0.16
N MET A 46 -2.75 -3.10 -0.59
CA MET A 46 -2.72 -3.15 -2.06
C MET A 46 -1.66 -4.12 -2.58
N VAL A 47 -0.44 -4.07 -2.03
CA VAL A 47 0.65 -4.97 -2.44
C VAL A 47 0.34 -6.42 -2.10
N LEU A 48 -0.20 -6.70 -0.90
CA LEU A 48 -0.54 -8.06 -0.50
C LEU A 48 -1.62 -8.67 -1.39
N ILE A 49 -2.68 -7.92 -1.69
CA ILE A 49 -3.76 -8.37 -2.58
C ILE A 49 -3.23 -8.58 -4.01
N TRP A 50 -2.37 -7.67 -4.48
CA TRP A 50 -1.72 -7.83 -5.79
C TRP A 50 -0.87 -9.10 -5.84
N LEU A 51 -0.09 -9.40 -4.80
CA LEU A 51 0.72 -10.62 -4.71
C LEU A 51 -0.15 -11.88 -4.69
N ASP A 52 -1.26 -11.88 -3.95
CA ASP A 52 -2.22 -13.01 -3.94
C ASP A 52 -2.74 -13.31 -5.35
N GLY A 53 -3.14 -12.28 -6.10
CA GLY A 53 -3.56 -12.43 -7.50
C GLY A 53 -2.42 -12.84 -8.42
N TRP A 54 -1.25 -12.20 -8.31
CA TRP A 54 -0.08 -12.47 -9.14
C TRP A 54 0.36 -13.93 -9.09
N TYR A 55 0.40 -14.52 -7.90
CA TYR A 55 0.81 -15.91 -7.69
C TYR A 55 -0.28 -16.94 -8.03
N LYS A 56 -1.53 -16.52 -8.22
CA LYS A 56 -2.59 -17.37 -8.79
C LYS A 56 -2.45 -17.53 -10.31
N GLY A 57 -1.79 -16.58 -11.00
CA GLY A 57 -1.54 -16.64 -12.44
C GLY A 57 -2.83 -16.74 -13.25
N ASP A 58 -2.88 -17.65 -14.23
CA ASP A 58 -4.02 -17.86 -15.12
C ASP A 58 -5.17 -18.68 -14.49
N SER A 59 -5.29 -18.73 -13.17
CA SER A 59 -6.44 -19.39 -12.52
C SER A 59 -7.71 -18.55 -12.73
N ASP A 60 -8.80 -19.21 -13.14
CA ASP A 60 -10.14 -18.60 -13.24
C ASP A 60 -10.86 -18.51 -11.87
N ASP A 61 -10.19 -18.88 -10.78
CA ASP A 61 -10.75 -18.83 -9.43
C ASP A 61 -10.90 -17.40 -8.93
N ALA A 62 -12.12 -16.86 -9.04
CA ALA A 62 -12.49 -15.55 -8.49
C ALA A 62 -12.71 -15.58 -6.96
N ILE A 63 -11.81 -16.23 -6.22
CA ILE A 63 -11.91 -16.45 -4.77
C ILE A 63 -10.65 -15.95 -4.07
N ILE A 64 -10.83 -15.14 -3.02
CA ILE A 64 -9.81 -14.90 -2.00
C ILE A 64 -10.15 -15.78 -0.80
N ASP A 65 -9.39 -16.86 -0.63
CA ASP A 65 -9.41 -17.62 0.62
C ASP A 65 -8.73 -16.76 1.70
N THR A 66 -9.55 -16.17 2.57
CA THR A 66 -9.05 -15.21 3.57
C THR A 66 -8.14 -15.85 4.62
N GLU A 67 -8.27 -17.15 4.90
CA GLU A 67 -7.41 -17.82 5.87
C GLU A 67 -6.01 -18.03 5.27
N VAL A 68 -5.96 -18.55 4.04
CA VAL A 68 -4.71 -18.71 3.29
C VAL A 68 -4.04 -17.36 3.05
N PHE A 69 -4.81 -16.36 2.62
CA PHE A 69 -4.33 -14.99 2.38
C PHE A 69 -3.67 -14.40 3.63
N VAL A 70 -4.38 -14.42 4.78
CA VAL A 70 -3.85 -13.87 6.03
C VAL A 70 -2.63 -14.65 6.51
N GLY A 71 -2.63 -15.98 6.36
CA GLY A 71 -1.48 -16.82 6.70
C GLY A 71 -0.24 -16.47 5.88
N ASN A 72 -0.42 -16.32 4.57
CA ASN A 72 0.63 -15.94 3.64
C ASN A 72 1.14 -14.52 3.89
N ALA A 73 0.24 -13.56 4.09
CA ALA A 73 0.59 -12.17 4.42
C ALA A 73 1.45 -12.08 5.69
N LYS A 74 1.12 -12.84 6.74
CA LYS A 74 1.92 -12.89 7.98
C LYS A 74 3.32 -13.43 7.74
N LYS A 75 3.46 -14.54 7.00
CA LYS A 75 4.77 -15.13 6.66
C LYS A 75 5.61 -14.17 5.83
N PHE A 76 5.00 -13.57 4.80
CA PHE A 76 5.65 -12.61 3.91
C PHE A 76 6.11 -11.36 4.67
N GLY A 77 5.21 -10.75 5.46
CA GLY A 77 5.53 -9.58 6.28
C GLY A 77 6.64 -9.85 7.31
N ALA A 78 6.62 -11.01 7.97
CA ALA A 78 7.68 -11.42 8.89
C ALA A 78 9.03 -11.58 8.17
N TYR A 79 9.04 -12.21 6.99
CA TYR A 79 10.24 -12.34 6.19
C TYR A 79 10.78 -10.97 5.76
N CYS A 80 9.92 -10.07 5.28
CA CYS A 80 10.33 -8.72 4.89
C CYS A 80 10.85 -7.89 6.07
N GLY A 81 10.25 -8.02 7.24
CA GLY A 81 10.74 -7.36 8.46
C GLY A 81 12.16 -7.80 8.85
N ALA A 82 12.51 -9.08 8.62
CA ALA A 82 13.85 -9.60 8.87
C ALA A 82 14.86 -9.32 7.75
N ASN A 83 14.40 -9.00 6.54
CA ASN A 83 15.23 -8.88 5.33
C ASN A 83 14.98 -7.56 4.58
N PRO A 84 15.25 -6.39 5.18
CA PRO A 84 14.81 -5.09 4.66
C PRO A 84 15.35 -4.73 3.27
N SER A 85 16.53 -5.23 2.88
CA SER A 85 17.16 -4.94 1.59
C SER A 85 16.72 -5.86 0.45
N VAL A 86 15.97 -6.92 0.74
CA VAL A 86 15.49 -7.87 -0.28
C VAL A 86 14.32 -7.25 -1.05
N SER A 87 14.22 -7.51 -2.35
CA SER A 87 13.07 -7.06 -3.14
C SER A 87 11.81 -7.84 -2.76
N ILE A 88 10.64 -7.22 -2.84
CA ILE A 88 9.38 -7.88 -2.52
C ILE A 88 9.09 -9.06 -3.44
N VAL A 89 9.54 -9.02 -4.71
CA VAL A 89 9.40 -10.13 -5.66
C VAL A 89 10.23 -11.34 -5.20
N THR A 90 11.48 -11.15 -4.80
CA THR A 90 12.31 -12.25 -4.29
C THR A 90 11.77 -12.80 -2.97
N ALA A 91 11.27 -11.93 -2.09
CA ALA A 91 10.60 -12.36 -0.86
C ALA A 91 9.32 -13.15 -1.15
N ALA A 92 8.50 -12.68 -2.08
CA ALA A 92 7.26 -13.35 -2.45
C ALA A 92 7.53 -14.70 -3.11
N GLU A 93 8.54 -14.81 -3.98
CA GLU A 93 8.91 -16.09 -4.60
C GLU A 93 9.28 -17.13 -3.54
N LYS A 94 10.04 -16.72 -2.52
CA LYS A 94 10.44 -17.62 -1.44
C LYS A 94 9.28 -18.10 -0.57
N ILE A 95 8.24 -17.28 -0.40
CA ILE A 95 7.16 -17.50 0.57
C ILE A 95 5.87 -18.02 -0.08
N LEU A 96 5.59 -17.56 -1.29
CA LEU A 96 4.35 -17.74 -2.05
C LEU A 96 4.55 -18.48 -3.37
N GLY A 97 5.79 -18.48 -3.90
CA GLY A 97 6.15 -19.25 -5.09
C GLY A 97 5.85 -20.74 -4.91
N LYS A 98 5.52 -21.40 -6.02
CA LYS A 98 5.25 -22.85 -6.05
C LYS A 98 6.54 -23.66 -5.97
#